data_AF-A0A2N6CYP3-F1
#
_entry.id   AF-A0A2N6CYP3-F1
#
_cell.length_a   1.000
_cell.length_b   1.000
_cell.length_c   1.000
_cell.angle_alpha   90.00
_cell.angle_beta   90.00
_cell.angle_gamma   90.00
#
_symmetry.space_group_name_H-M   'P 1'
#
loop_
_entity.id
_entity.type
_entity.pdbx_description
1 polymer ?
#
loop_
_entity_poly.entity_id
_entity_poly.type
_entity_poly.pdbx_seq_one_letter_code
_entity_poly.pdbx_strand_id
1 'polypeptide(L)'
;MICINCGRTHRYISSSIDQGMHWLRQDESTRLGICSFCPDSVAAWDQGARDVRDLAAAKLKTERETDLPGWLIKHAKLPSLQHVLIEIYKELESETAGIERMIQLLETDPGLTARTLQIGNSAYYGAAKQITRVEDAILRVGPFDLWALLISTEVKSLFFGIRPDLMDMNSFWQHSLFTACACRVFAEQQRQDSAGELFVAGLIHDVGKLLFLQMMPIEYADVINRHIGGDEGAELEVELLGIDHAQLGARLFENWELPGILIKLTAGHHTKSSPSEQVTLLRRADKLAHEYLDHKPTNAESQAHTEPAIQPIAALFQQLTELVL
;
A
#
# COMPACT_ATOMS: atom_id res chain seq x y z
N MET A 1 -4.20 22.37 27.75
CA MET A 1 -3.90 22.32 26.30
C MET A 1 -2.77 21.35 26.07
N ILE A 2 -2.83 20.55 24.99
CA ILE A 2 -1.75 19.63 24.62
C ILE A 2 -0.74 20.43 23.78
N CYS A 3 0.54 20.39 24.16
CA CYS A 3 1.60 21.02 23.37
C CYS A 3 1.90 20.15 22.15
N ILE A 4 1.89 20.74 20.94
CA ILE A 4 2.18 19.96 19.74
C ILE A 4 3.59 19.41 19.72
N ASN A 5 4.58 20.11 20.30
CA ASN A 5 5.99 19.69 20.26
C ASN A 5 6.30 18.58 21.27
N CYS A 6 5.93 18.74 22.54
CA CYS A 6 6.27 17.75 23.56
C CYS A 6 5.15 16.75 23.89
N GLY A 7 3.96 16.89 23.30
CA GLY A 7 2.81 15.99 23.51
C GLY A 7 2.20 16.04 24.92
N ARG A 8 2.71 16.89 25.82
CA ARG A 8 2.25 16.98 27.21
C ARG A 8 1.08 17.94 27.36
N THR A 9 0.25 17.70 28.39
CA THR A 9 -0.83 18.62 28.76
C THR A 9 -0.29 19.71 29.68
N HIS A 10 -0.48 20.97 29.30
CA HIS A 10 -0.11 22.14 30.09
C HIS A 10 -1.36 22.90 30.56
N ARG A 11 -1.28 23.47 31.78
CA ARG A 11 -2.30 24.41 32.29
C ARG A 11 -2.11 25.77 31.63
N TYR A 12 -3.21 26.35 31.16
CA TYR A 12 -3.24 27.73 30.70
C TYR A 12 -3.25 28.65 31.94
N ILE A 13 -2.27 29.54 32.05
CA ILE A 13 -2.20 30.55 33.12
C ILE A 13 -2.34 31.90 32.44
N SER A 14 -3.46 32.59 32.67
CA SER A 14 -3.82 33.86 32.01
C SER A 14 -3.45 35.11 32.83
N SER A 15 -2.67 34.99 33.90
CA SER A 15 -2.35 36.14 34.75
C SER A 15 -1.17 36.93 34.18
N SER A 16 -1.46 38.18 33.83
CA SER A 16 -0.50 39.23 33.55
C SER A 16 0.46 39.42 34.74
N ILE A 17 1.72 39.04 34.56
CA ILE A 17 2.82 39.62 35.35
C ILE A 17 3.83 40.15 34.31
N ASP A 18 3.59 41.38 33.89
CA ASP A 18 4.51 42.46 33.51
C ASP A 18 5.86 42.24 32.79
N GLN A 19 6.27 41.06 32.33
CA GLN A 19 7.57 40.90 31.65
C GLN A 19 7.55 39.81 30.58
N GLY A 20 7.09 40.15 29.37
CA GLY A 20 7.68 39.65 28.12
C GLY A 20 7.72 38.14 27.81
N MET A 21 6.94 37.27 28.46
CA MET A 21 6.84 35.86 28.06
C MET A 21 5.39 35.40 27.98
N HIS A 22 4.95 35.00 26.77
CA HIS A 22 3.70 34.25 26.59
C HIS A 22 3.98 32.80 27.00
N TRP A 23 3.23 32.25 27.95
CA TRP A 23 3.53 30.93 28.56
C TRP A 23 2.87 29.73 27.87
N LEU A 24 1.91 29.99 26.97
CA LEU A 24 1.40 29.03 25.99
C LEU A 24 0.72 29.84 24.89
N ARG A 25 1.13 29.73 23.63
CA ARG A 25 0.39 30.34 22.50
C ARG A 25 -0.53 29.30 21.90
N GLN A 26 -1.81 29.66 21.80
CA GLN A 26 -2.80 28.91 21.05
C GLN A 26 -3.10 29.68 19.77
N ASP A 27 -3.00 29.03 18.62
CA ASP A 27 -3.52 29.61 17.38
C ASP A 27 -5.05 29.46 17.39
N GLU A 28 -5.78 30.58 17.36
CA GLU A 28 -7.24 30.58 17.49
C GLU A 28 -7.95 29.86 16.31
N SER A 29 -7.30 29.82 15.14
CA SER A 29 -7.86 29.19 13.93
C SER A 29 -7.72 27.67 13.91
N THR A 30 -6.63 27.14 14.47
CA THR A 30 -6.28 25.71 14.45
C THR A 30 -6.44 25.04 15.82
N ARG A 31 -6.66 25.83 16.88
CA ARG A 31 -6.70 25.43 18.29
C ARG A 31 -5.44 24.72 18.80
N LEU A 32 -4.34 24.73 18.04
CA LEU A 32 -3.07 24.12 18.43
C LEU A 32 -2.37 24.96 19.50
N GLY A 33 -1.84 24.32 20.54
CA GLY A 33 -1.12 24.97 21.64
C GLY A 33 0.37 24.63 21.65
N ILE A 34 1.23 25.59 22.03
CA ILE A 34 2.68 25.39 22.15
C ILE A 34 3.22 25.95 23.46
N CYS A 35 4.06 25.19 24.16
CA CYS A 35 4.75 25.66 25.37
C CYS A 35 6.11 26.29 25.04
N SER A 36 6.41 27.41 25.68
CA SER A 36 7.60 28.23 25.41
C SER A 36 8.92 27.68 25.95
N PHE A 37 8.88 26.54 26.64
CA PHE A 37 10.01 25.99 27.41
C PHE A 37 10.37 24.54 27.08
N CYS A 38 9.70 23.89 26.11
CA CYS A 38 10.23 22.58 25.69
C CYS A 38 11.42 22.78 24.74
N PRO A 39 12.47 21.95 24.86
CA PRO A 39 13.68 22.06 24.03
C PRO A 39 13.38 22.18 22.53
N ASP A 40 12.40 21.42 22.05
CA ASP A 40 12.00 21.39 20.63
C ASP A 40 11.35 22.71 20.16
N SER A 41 10.64 23.44 21.04
CA SER A 41 10.06 24.75 20.70
C SER A 41 11.12 25.84 20.64
N VAL A 42 12.12 25.77 21.53
CA VAL A 42 13.25 26.70 21.54
C VAL A 42 14.15 26.48 20.33
N ALA A 43 14.47 25.23 20.01
CA ALA A 43 15.27 24.87 18.84
C ALA A 43 14.60 25.32 17.52
N ALA A 44 13.28 25.20 17.41
CA ALA A 44 12.55 25.63 16.22
C ALA A 44 12.46 27.17 16.09
N TRP A 45 12.45 27.92 17.20
CA TRP A 45 12.58 29.39 17.16
C TRP A 45 13.96 29.84 16.70
N ASP A 46 15.02 29.17 17.15
CA ASP A 46 16.39 29.46 16.71
C ASP A 46 16.58 29.20 15.21
N GLN A 47 15.78 28.31 14.63
CA GLN A 47 15.73 28.03 13.19
C GLN A 47 14.79 28.97 12.40
N GLY A 48 14.25 30.01 13.05
CA GLY A 48 13.50 31.09 12.40
C GLY A 48 11.98 30.97 12.44
N ALA A 49 11.40 30.01 13.16
CA ALA A 49 9.95 29.93 13.33
C ALA A 49 9.41 31.12 14.13
N ARG A 50 8.39 31.82 13.62
CA ARG A 50 7.85 33.04 14.25
C ARG A 50 6.44 32.89 14.80
N ASP A 51 5.72 31.84 14.41
CA ASP A 51 4.39 31.52 14.93
C ASP A 51 4.14 30.01 15.14
N VAL A 52 2.92 29.67 15.61
CA VAL A 52 2.51 28.29 15.90
C VAL A 52 2.51 27.41 14.64
N ARG A 53 2.30 28.00 13.46
CA ARG A 53 2.26 27.29 12.18
C ARG A 53 3.67 27.00 11.69
N ASP A 54 4.59 27.96 11.82
CA ASP A 54 6.01 27.74 11.53
C ASP A 54 6.59 26.65 12.43
N LEU A 55 6.19 26.61 13.71
CA LEU A 55 6.60 25.58 14.65
C LEU A 55 5.96 24.22 14.33
N ALA A 56 4.69 24.18 13.92
CA ALA A 56 4.07 22.95 13.46
C ALA A 56 4.75 22.43 12.17
N ALA A 57 5.11 23.33 11.26
CA ALA A 57 5.85 23.00 10.04
C ALA A 57 7.28 22.52 10.35
N ALA A 58 7.97 23.16 11.29
CA ALA A 58 9.27 22.72 11.77
C ALA A 58 9.18 21.35 12.46
N LYS A 59 8.18 21.14 13.33
CA LYS A 59 7.95 19.85 13.98
C LYS A 59 7.66 18.74 12.96
N LEU A 60 6.80 19.01 11.98
CA LEU A 60 6.51 18.08 10.89
C LEU A 60 7.77 17.78 10.07
N LYS A 61 8.61 18.78 9.81
CA LYS A 61 9.90 18.61 9.15
C LYS A 61 10.84 17.73 9.99
N THR A 62 10.96 17.96 11.28
CA THR A 62 11.80 17.15 12.18
C THR A 62 11.27 15.72 12.34
N GLU A 63 9.95 15.52 12.49
CA GLU A 63 9.32 14.19 12.51
C GLU A 63 9.61 13.44 11.20
N ARG A 64 9.46 14.12 10.05
CA ARG A 64 9.78 13.58 8.72
C ARG A 64 11.26 13.19 8.59
N GLU A 65 12.18 13.99 9.15
CA GLU A 65 13.62 13.73 9.09
C GLU A 65 14.07 12.60 10.06
N THR A 66 13.33 12.38 11.15
CA THR A 66 13.70 11.40 12.20
C THR A 66 13.11 10.00 11.94
N ASP A 67 11.87 9.94 11.47
CA ASP A 67 11.15 8.69 11.16
C ASP A 67 10.26 8.94 9.94
N LEU A 68 10.89 8.98 8.76
CA LEU A 68 10.16 9.18 7.51
C LEU A 68 9.04 8.16 7.31
N PRO A 69 9.24 6.84 7.52
CA PRO A 69 8.18 5.85 7.33
C PRO A 69 7.00 6.07 8.27
N GLY A 70 7.24 6.28 9.57
CA GLY A 70 6.17 6.54 10.52
C GLY A 70 5.45 7.87 10.24
N TRP A 71 6.19 8.88 9.79
CA TRP A 71 5.61 10.16 9.37
C TRP A 71 4.69 9.99 8.15
N LEU A 72 5.12 9.26 7.11
CA LEU A 72 4.35 9.02 5.90
C LEU A 72 3.02 8.33 6.23
N ILE A 73 3.07 7.23 6.98
CA ILE A 73 1.88 6.45 7.35
C ILE A 73 0.88 7.30 8.16
N LYS A 74 1.38 8.07 9.12
CA LYS A 74 0.55 8.94 9.96
C LYS A 74 -0.13 10.07 9.18
N HIS A 75 0.53 10.61 8.14
CA HIS A 75 0.07 11.82 7.45
C HIS A 75 -0.53 11.58 6.07
N ALA A 76 -0.47 10.36 5.53
CA ALA A 76 -1.03 10.04 4.22
C ALA A 76 -2.54 10.22 4.10
N LYS A 77 -3.25 10.42 5.23
CA LYS A 77 -4.71 10.50 5.31
C LYS A 77 -5.40 9.36 4.58
N LEU A 78 -4.71 8.22 4.43
CA LEU A 78 -5.29 7.03 3.85
C LEU A 78 -6.35 6.53 4.84
N PRO A 79 -7.56 6.20 4.36
CA PRO A 79 -8.52 5.48 5.17
C PRO A 79 -7.87 4.25 5.78
N SER A 80 -8.31 3.86 6.98
CA SER A 80 -8.09 2.49 7.43
C SER A 80 -8.72 1.55 6.41
N LEU A 81 -7.99 0.50 6.03
CA LEU A 81 -8.56 -0.55 5.20
C LEU A 81 -9.73 -1.21 5.95
N GLN A 82 -10.70 -1.74 5.20
CA GLN A 82 -11.92 -2.26 5.79
C GLN A 82 -11.60 -3.42 6.74
N HIS A 83 -11.83 -3.22 8.04
CA HIS A 83 -11.64 -4.25 9.08
C HIS A 83 -12.40 -5.55 8.73
N VAL A 84 -13.50 -5.44 8.00
CA VAL A 84 -14.27 -6.57 7.46
C VAL A 84 -13.40 -7.54 6.65
N LEU A 85 -12.53 -7.05 5.76
CA LEU A 85 -11.69 -7.92 4.93
C LEU A 85 -10.58 -8.61 5.73
N ILE A 86 -10.11 -7.97 6.80
CA ILE A 86 -9.12 -8.55 7.72
C ILE A 86 -9.77 -9.67 8.54
N GLU A 87 -10.98 -9.44 9.05
CA GLU A 87 -11.75 -10.46 9.75
C GLU A 87 -12.09 -11.64 8.83
N ILE A 88 -12.47 -11.37 7.58
CA ILE A 88 -12.68 -12.44 6.60
C ILE A 88 -11.42 -13.30 6.44
N TYR A 89 -10.23 -12.69 6.34
CA TYR A 89 -8.99 -13.49 6.25
C TYR A 89 -8.77 -14.38 7.46
N LYS A 90 -9.00 -13.86 8.68
CA LYS A 90 -8.89 -14.66 9.91
C LYS A 90 -9.85 -15.85 9.92
N GLU A 91 -11.04 -15.68 9.36
CA GLU A 91 -11.99 -16.78 9.17
C GLU A 91 -11.47 -17.78 8.12
N LEU A 92 -10.85 -17.32 7.02
CA LEU A 92 -10.28 -18.21 6.01
C LEU A 92 -9.12 -19.08 6.54
N GLU A 93 -8.36 -18.59 7.52
CA GLU A 93 -7.29 -19.36 8.18
C GLU A 93 -7.81 -20.34 9.25
N SER A 94 -9.06 -20.19 9.71
CA SER A 94 -9.61 -21.00 10.78
C SER A 94 -10.10 -22.36 10.26
N GLU A 95 -9.59 -23.45 10.85
CA GLU A 95 -10.03 -24.83 10.57
C GLU A 95 -11.53 -25.09 10.88
N THR A 96 -12.18 -24.16 11.59
CA THR A 96 -13.56 -24.31 12.09
C THR A 96 -14.53 -23.30 11.49
N ALA A 97 -14.03 -22.33 10.74
CA ALA A 97 -14.85 -21.25 10.20
C ALA A 97 -15.56 -21.67 8.92
N GLY A 98 -16.82 -21.25 8.81
CA GLY A 98 -17.71 -21.54 7.69
C GLY A 98 -17.94 -20.33 6.80
N ILE A 99 -18.36 -20.61 5.57
CA ILE A 99 -18.77 -19.62 4.56
C ILE A 99 -19.85 -18.66 5.13
N GLU A 100 -20.66 -19.11 6.09
CA GLU A 100 -21.71 -18.32 6.73
C GLU A 100 -21.19 -17.05 7.40
N ARG A 101 -20.02 -17.12 8.04
CA ARG A 101 -19.44 -15.95 8.71
C ARG A 101 -18.92 -14.93 7.71
N MET A 102 -18.31 -15.40 6.62
CA MET A 102 -17.88 -14.55 5.51
C MET A 102 -19.07 -13.84 4.88
N ILE A 103 -20.21 -14.52 4.68
CA ILE A 103 -21.45 -13.90 4.17
C ILE A 103 -21.89 -12.78 5.09
N GLN A 104 -22.02 -13.05 6.40
CA GLN A 104 -22.45 -12.05 7.38
C GLN A 104 -21.56 -10.81 7.36
N LEU A 105 -20.24 -11.01 7.30
CA LEU A 105 -19.25 -9.94 7.24
C LEU A 105 -19.39 -9.10 5.97
N LEU A 106 -19.47 -9.72 4.80
CA LEU A 106 -19.65 -9.01 3.53
C LEU A 106 -20.97 -8.23 3.46
N GLU A 107 -22.06 -8.79 4.00
CA GLU A 107 -23.38 -8.15 4.04
C GLU A 107 -23.46 -6.96 5.01
N THR A 108 -22.46 -6.77 5.89
CA THR A 108 -22.41 -5.57 6.75
C THR A 108 -22.02 -4.30 5.99
N ASP A 109 -21.35 -4.42 4.84
CA ASP A 109 -20.92 -3.29 4.01
C ASP A 109 -21.57 -3.34 2.62
N PRO A 110 -22.42 -2.36 2.26
CA PRO A 110 -23.06 -2.33 0.95
C PRO A 110 -22.08 -2.26 -0.23
N GLY A 111 -20.91 -1.62 -0.03
CA GLY A 111 -19.86 -1.51 -1.05
C GLY A 111 -19.20 -2.85 -1.34
N LEU A 112 -18.79 -3.57 -0.29
CA LEU A 112 -18.26 -4.94 -0.40
C LEU A 112 -19.30 -5.88 -0.98
N THR A 113 -20.55 -5.82 -0.52
CA THR A 113 -21.64 -6.64 -1.07
C THR A 113 -21.79 -6.43 -2.58
N ALA A 114 -21.85 -5.17 -3.03
CA ALA A 114 -21.96 -4.86 -4.45
C ALA A 114 -20.73 -5.34 -5.23
N ARG A 115 -19.53 -5.16 -4.69
CA ARG A 115 -18.28 -5.63 -5.31
C ARG A 115 -18.22 -7.16 -5.40
N THR A 116 -18.64 -7.87 -4.36
CA THR A 116 -18.73 -9.33 -4.36
C THR A 116 -19.64 -9.84 -5.47
N LEU A 117 -20.83 -9.23 -5.61
CA LEU A 117 -21.75 -9.58 -6.69
C LEU A 117 -21.17 -9.24 -8.06
N GLN A 118 -20.46 -8.12 -8.20
CA GLN A 118 -19.79 -7.75 -9.45
C GLN A 118 -18.72 -8.78 -9.83
N ILE A 119 -17.88 -9.20 -8.88
CA ILE A 119 -16.85 -10.22 -9.08
C ILE A 119 -17.48 -11.55 -9.52
N GLY A 120 -18.49 -12.02 -8.79
CA GLY A 120 -19.18 -13.29 -9.12
C GLY A 120 -19.87 -13.28 -10.48
N ASN A 121 -20.29 -12.11 -10.97
CA ASN A 121 -20.90 -11.92 -12.29
C ASN A 121 -19.90 -11.61 -13.42
N SER A 122 -18.59 -11.55 -13.12
CA SER A 122 -17.60 -11.19 -14.14
C SER A 122 -17.51 -12.23 -15.26
N ALA A 123 -17.10 -11.79 -16.45
CA ALA A 123 -16.96 -12.66 -17.62
C ALA A 123 -16.00 -13.83 -17.36
N TYR A 124 -14.96 -13.60 -16.54
CA TYR A 124 -14.01 -14.63 -16.13
C TYR A 124 -14.69 -15.76 -15.35
N TYR A 125 -15.49 -15.43 -14.33
CA TYR A 125 -16.20 -16.46 -13.58
C TYR A 125 -17.38 -17.02 -14.37
N GLY A 126 -17.85 -16.40 -15.45
CA GLY A 126 -18.67 -17.04 -16.49
C GLY A 126 -20.10 -17.38 -16.07
N ALA A 127 -20.75 -16.52 -15.27
CA ALA A 127 -22.08 -16.77 -14.73
C ALA A 127 -23.12 -17.00 -15.84
N ALA A 128 -23.59 -18.25 -16.01
CA ALA A 128 -24.63 -18.60 -16.99
C ALA A 128 -25.98 -17.91 -16.69
N LYS A 129 -26.18 -17.53 -15.42
CA LYS A 129 -27.29 -16.73 -14.91
C LYS A 129 -26.74 -15.69 -13.95
N GLN A 130 -27.32 -14.50 -13.96
CA GLN A 130 -26.95 -13.41 -13.06
C GLN A 130 -27.01 -13.85 -11.58
N ILE A 131 -25.90 -13.67 -10.87
CA ILE A 131 -25.77 -13.87 -9.43
C ILE A 131 -26.34 -12.66 -8.71
N THR A 132 -27.21 -12.92 -7.72
CA THR A 132 -27.90 -11.89 -6.93
C THR A 132 -27.69 -12.06 -5.43
N ARG A 133 -27.02 -13.13 -4.99
CA ARG A 133 -26.74 -13.43 -3.58
C ARG A 133 -25.23 -13.53 -3.35
N VAL A 134 -24.78 -13.05 -2.19
CA VAL A 134 -23.37 -13.09 -1.77
C VAL A 134 -22.88 -14.54 -1.68
N GLU A 135 -23.67 -15.42 -1.10
CA GLU A 135 -23.39 -16.87 -1.00
C GLU A 135 -23.08 -17.51 -2.37
N ASP A 136 -23.90 -17.23 -3.38
CA ASP A 136 -23.72 -17.76 -4.73
C ASP A 136 -22.41 -17.25 -5.36
N ALA A 137 -22.02 -16.00 -5.08
CA ALA A 137 -20.75 -15.44 -5.53
C ALA A 137 -19.56 -16.14 -4.84
N ILE A 138 -19.63 -16.35 -3.52
CA ILE A 138 -18.58 -17.05 -2.76
C ILE A 138 -18.40 -18.49 -3.28
N LEU A 139 -19.50 -19.24 -3.45
CA LEU A 139 -19.45 -20.62 -3.93
C LEU A 139 -18.89 -20.73 -5.36
N ARG A 140 -19.14 -19.73 -6.20
CA ARG A 140 -18.66 -19.71 -7.58
C ARG A 140 -17.19 -19.32 -7.70
N VAL A 141 -16.80 -18.25 -7.00
CA VAL A 141 -15.46 -17.66 -7.08
C VAL A 141 -14.47 -18.47 -6.24
N GLY A 142 -14.92 -18.99 -5.11
CA GLY A 142 -14.08 -19.50 -4.05
C GLY A 142 -13.88 -18.42 -2.96
N PRO A 143 -13.92 -18.79 -1.67
CA PRO A 143 -13.90 -17.83 -0.58
C PRO A 143 -12.56 -17.08 -0.50
N PHE A 144 -11.44 -17.77 -0.71
CA PHE A 144 -10.13 -17.13 -0.72
C PHE A 144 -9.94 -16.21 -1.93
N ASP A 145 -10.26 -16.69 -3.14
CA ASP A 145 -10.16 -15.90 -4.38
C ASP A 145 -11.00 -14.62 -4.33
N LEU A 146 -12.19 -14.72 -3.75
CA LEU A 146 -13.05 -13.56 -3.57
C LEU A 146 -12.41 -12.55 -2.60
N TRP A 147 -11.89 -13.01 -1.46
CA TRP A 147 -11.15 -12.14 -0.53
C TRP A 147 -9.96 -11.48 -1.21
N ALA A 148 -9.17 -12.25 -1.98
CA ALA A 148 -7.99 -11.78 -2.68
C ALA A 148 -8.32 -10.66 -3.68
N LEU A 149 -9.42 -10.78 -4.43
CA LEU A 149 -9.89 -9.77 -5.36
C LEU A 149 -10.48 -8.53 -4.66
N LEU A 150 -11.20 -8.72 -3.55
CA LEU A 150 -11.74 -7.62 -2.75
C LEU A 150 -10.61 -6.78 -2.16
N ILE A 151 -9.66 -7.39 -1.45
CA ILE A 151 -8.56 -6.64 -0.80
C ILE A 151 -7.71 -5.88 -1.82
N SER A 152 -7.46 -6.52 -2.95
CA SER A 152 -6.77 -5.98 -4.11
C SER A 152 -7.43 -4.72 -4.68
N THR A 153 -8.73 -4.78 -4.93
CA THR A 153 -9.49 -3.67 -5.51
C THR A 153 -9.71 -2.54 -4.50
N GLU A 154 -9.87 -2.86 -3.21
CA GLU A 154 -9.93 -1.86 -2.14
C GLU A 154 -8.60 -1.11 -2.03
N VAL A 155 -7.45 -1.79 -1.97
CA VAL A 155 -6.13 -1.12 -1.92
C VAL A 155 -5.92 -0.19 -3.11
N LYS A 156 -6.25 -0.64 -4.32
CA LYS A 156 -6.21 0.21 -5.52
C LYS A 156 -7.06 1.46 -5.39
N SER A 157 -8.27 1.35 -4.83
CA SER A 157 -9.20 2.48 -4.69
C SER A 157 -8.68 3.59 -3.77
N LEU A 158 -7.74 3.27 -2.88
CA LEU A 158 -7.14 4.24 -1.94
C LEU A 158 -6.16 5.21 -2.63
N PHE A 159 -5.61 4.82 -3.79
CA PHE A 159 -4.59 5.60 -4.49
C PHE A 159 -5.17 6.21 -5.77
N PHE A 160 -5.55 7.48 -5.68
CA PHE A 160 -6.08 8.28 -6.79
C PHE A 160 -5.42 9.67 -6.82
N GLY A 161 -5.54 10.37 -7.95
CA GLY A 161 -5.02 11.74 -8.08
C GLY A 161 -3.50 11.85 -8.21
N ILE A 162 -2.80 10.74 -8.38
CA ILE A 162 -1.38 10.73 -8.76
C ILE A 162 -1.26 11.34 -10.17
N ARG A 163 -0.28 12.24 -10.33
CA ARG A 163 -0.14 13.01 -11.57
C ARG A 163 0.39 12.12 -12.70
N PRO A 164 -0.22 12.12 -13.90
CA PRO A 164 0.20 11.27 -15.01
C PRO A 164 1.63 11.53 -15.51
N ASP A 165 2.19 12.72 -15.27
CA ASP A 165 3.59 13.04 -15.63
C ASP A 165 4.61 12.36 -14.70
N LEU A 166 4.19 11.91 -13.52
CA LEU A 166 5.04 11.15 -12.60
C LEU A 166 4.89 9.65 -12.81
N MET A 167 3.66 9.17 -13.00
CA MET A 167 3.38 7.76 -13.18
C MET A 167 2.07 7.56 -13.94
N ASP A 168 2.12 6.74 -14.99
CA ASP A 168 0.90 6.24 -15.62
C ASP A 168 0.28 5.15 -14.73
N MET A 169 -0.82 5.50 -14.08
CA MET A 169 -1.53 4.60 -13.18
C MET A 169 -2.08 3.37 -13.91
N ASN A 170 -2.41 3.46 -15.21
CA ASN A 170 -2.87 2.30 -15.95
C ASN A 170 -1.73 1.28 -16.13
N SER A 171 -0.57 1.73 -16.61
CA SER A 171 0.63 0.89 -16.73
C SER A 171 1.05 0.31 -15.38
N PHE A 172 1.01 1.09 -14.29
CA PHE A 172 1.32 0.61 -12.94
C PHE A 172 0.41 -0.57 -12.50
N TRP A 173 -0.89 -0.43 -12.69
CA TRP A 173 -1.83 -1.49 -12.31
C TRP A 173 -1.80 -2.68 -13.27
N GLN A 174 -1.49 -2.47 -14.56
CA GLN A 174 -1.22 -3.56 -15.51
C GLN A 174 0.00 -4.38 -15.09
N HIS A 175 1.11 -3.72 -14.75
CA HIS A 175 2.29 -4.36 -14.19
C HIS A 175 1.94 -5.19 -12.95
N SER A 176 1.29 -4.55 -11.98
CA SER A 176 0.87 -5.20 -10.74
C SER A 176 -0.01 -6.43 -10.98
N LEU A 177 -1.00 -6.33 -11.88
CA LEU A 177 -1.91 -7.44 -12.18
C LEU A 177 -1.20 -8.57 -12.92
N PHE A 178 -0.27 -8.26 -13.82
CA PHE A 178 0.53 -9.27 -14.48
C PHE A 178 1.42 -10.01 -13.48
N THR A 179 2.08 -9.29 -12.58
CA THR A 179 2.88 -9.85 -11.48
C THR A 179 2.02 -10.77 -10.59
N ALA A 180 0.80 -10.36 -10.24
CA ALA A 180 -0.16 -11.18 -9.51
C ALA A 180 -0.52 -12.49 -10.23
N CYS A 181 -0.82 -12.42 -11.53
CA CYS A 181 -1.14 -13.58 -12.35
C CYS A 181 0.05 -14.54 -12.46
N ALA A 182 1.25 -14.02 -12.67
CA ALA A 182 2.49 -14.80 -12.71
C ALA A 182 2.75 -15.50 -11.37
N CYS A 183 2.60 -14.78 -10.25
CA CYS A 183 2.69 -15.34 -8.90
C CYS A 183 1.75 -16.53 -8.70
N ARG A 184 0.47 -16.38 -9.06
CA ARG A 184 -0.53 -17.45 -8.97
C ARG A 184 -0.12 -18.67 -9.79
N VAL A 185 0.17 -18.48 -11.08
CA VAL A 185 0.52 -19.59 -11.97
C VAL A 185 1.77 -20.33 -11.49
N PHE A 186 2.79 -19.61 -11.05
CA PHE A 186 3.99 -20.25 -10.51
C PHE A 186 3.73 -21.03 -9.22
N ALA A 187 2.95 -20.45 -8.30
CA ALA A 187 2.58 -21.10 -7.05
C ALA A 187 1.78 -22.39 -7.30
N GLU A 188 0.81 -22.36 -8.22
CA GLU A 188 0.00 -23.53 -8.60
C GLU A 188 0.84 -24.63 -9.24
N GLN A 189 1.78 -24.27 -10.13
CA GLN A 189 2.71 -25.23 -10.73
C GLN A 189 3.61 -25.91 -9.69
N GLN A 190 3.96 -25.18 -8.63
CA GLN A 190 4.75 -25.69 -7.49
C GLN A 190 3.89 -26.30 -6.39
N ARG A 191 2.55 -26.29 -6.54
CA ARG A 191 1.59 -26.78 -5.53
C ARG A 191 1.78 -26.11 -4.16
N GLN A 192 2.06 -24.81 -4.17
CA GLN A 192 2.12 -23.98 -2.97
C GLN A 192 0.70 -23.64 -2.53
N ASP A 193 0.37 -23.90 -1.27
CA ASP A 193 -0.94 -23.53 -0.70
C ASP A 193 -1.13 -21.99 -0.67
N SER A 194 -0.02 -21.23 -0.67
CA SER A 194 -0.01 -19.77 -0.64
C SER A 194 -0.26 -19.10 -1.98
N ALA A 195 -0.87 -19.79 -2.96
CA ALA A 195 -1.07 -19.25 -4.31
C ALA A 195 -1.97 -18.00 -4.32
N GLY A 196 -2.96 -17.96 -3.43
CA GLY A 196 -3.83 -16.82 -3.26
C GLY A 196 -3.13 -15.62 -2.62
N GLU A 197 -2.36 -15.83 -1.54
CA GLU A 197 -1.56 -14.77 -0.93
C GLU A 197 -0.50 -14.22 -1.88
N LEU A 198 0.12 -15.09 -2.68
CA LEU A 198 1.08 -14.70 -3.71
C LEU A 198 0.42 -13.87 -4.81
N PHE A 199 -0.82 -14.18 -5.20
CA PHE A 199 -1.60 -13.33 -6.11
C PHE A 199 -1.80 -11.94 -5.52
N VAL A 200 -2.29 -11.85 -4.27
CA VAL A 200 -2.52 -10.57 -3.60
C VAL A 200 -1.22 -9.79 -3.50
N ALA A 201 -0.15 -10.42 -2.99
CA ALA A 201 1.16 -9.80 -2.86
C ALA A 201 1.68 -9.28 -4.19
N GLY A 202 1.55 -10.05 -5.29
CA GLY A 202 1.94 -9.58 -6.62
C GLY A 202 1.19 -8.33 -7.07
N LEU A 203 -0.10 -8.21 -6.73
CA LEU A 203 -0.89 -7.03 -7.09
C LEU A 203 -0.55 -5.78 -6.26
N ILE A 204 -0.17 -5.97 -5.00
CA ILE A 204 0.02 -4.84 -4.07
C ILE A 204 1.47 -4.65 -3.64
N HIS A 205 2.44 -5.36 -4.23
CA HIS A 205 3.85 -5.30 -3.80
C HIS A 205 4.44 -3.89 -3.89
N ASP A 206 4.01 -3.12 -4.89
CA ASP A 206 4.60 -1.85 -5.28
C ASP A 206 3.87 -0.61 -4.72
N VAL A 207 2.89 -0.79 -3.83
CA VAL A 207 2.07 0.32 -3.30
C VAL A 207 2.88 1.35 -2.51
N GLY A 208 4.08 1.00 -2.03
CA GLY A 208 5.00 1.96 -1.42
C GLY A 208 5.39 3.09 -2.38
N LYS A 209 5.50 2.81 -3.69
CA LYS A 209 5.76 3.81 -4.73
C LYS A 209 4.61 4.82 -4.82
N LEU A 210 3.37 4.33 -4.73
CA LEU A 210 2.17 5.18 -4.73
C LEU A 210 2.11 6.06 -3.49
N LEU A 211 2.51 5.54 -2.33
CA LEU A 211 2.58 6.31 -1.09
C LEU A 211 3.63 7.44 -1.18
N PHE A 212 4.80 7.17 -1.75
CA PHE A 212 5.79 8.21 -2.03
C PHE A 212 5.24 9.27 -3.00
N LEU A 213 4.60 8.86 -4.10
CA LEU A 213 4.04 9.78 -5.09
C LEU A 213 2.94 10.67 -4.51
N GLN A 214 2.13 10.15 -3.58
CA GLN A 214 1.06 10.91 -2.96
C GLN A 214 1.59 11.92 -1.93
N MET A 215 2.64 11.56 -1.19
CA MET A 215 3.11 12.35 -0.03
C MET A 215 4.36 13.19 -0.29
N MET A 216 5.20 12.74 -1.23
CA MET A 216 6.49 13.33 -1.57
C MET A 216 6.69 13.37 -3.10
N PRO A 217 5.73 13.91 -3.87
CA PRO A 217 5.79 13.87 -5.33
C PRO A 217 7.02 14.57 -5.93
N ILE A 218 7.56 15.58 -5.25
CA ILE A 218 8.73 16.33 -5.75
C ILE A 218 10.00 15.53 -5.51
N GLU A 219 10.18 15.00 -4.31
CA GLU A 219 11.35 14.22 -3.94
C GLU A 219 11.39 12.88 -4.68
N TYR A 220 10.24 12.21 -4.82
CA TYR A 220 10.15 10.95 -5.55
C TYR A 220 10.30 11.15 -7.07
N ALA A 221 9.97 12.33 -7.61
CA ALA A 221 10.29 12.65 -9.01
C ALA A 221 11.79 12.62 -9.28
N ASP A 222 12.64 12.97 -8.31
CA ASP A 222 14.11 12.90 -8.47
C ASP A 222 14.57 11.43 -8.55
N VAL A 223 13.98 10.54 -7.74
CA VAL A 223 14.19 9.08 -7.85
C VAL A 223 13.84 8.60 -9.26
N ILE A 224 12.64 8.94 -9.74
CA ILE A 224 12.15 8.54 -11.07
C ILE A 224 13.06 9.07 -12.18
N ASN A 225 13.46 10.34 -12.13
CA ASN A 225 14.30 10.96 -13.17
C ASN A 225 15.74 10.40 -13.20
N ARG A 226 16.26 9.96 -12.06
CA ARG A 226 17.58 9.34 -11.96
C ARG A 226 17.56 7.84 -12.23
N HIS A 227 16.38 7.23 -12.23
CA HIS A 227 16.23 5.81 -12.49
C HIS A 227 16.47 5.51 -13.98
N ILE A 228 17.51 4.71 -14.27
CA ILE A 228 17.91 4.36 -15.64
C ILE A 228 17.28 3.02 -16.09
N GLY A 229 16.63 2.29 -15.17
CA GLY A 229 15.96 1.00 -15.36
C GLY A 229 16.45 -0.10 -14.41
N GLY A 230 15.68 -1.18 -14.26
CA GLY A 230 16.06 -2.38 -13.48
C GLY A 230 15.86 -2.26 -11.96
N ASP A 231 16.50 -3.15 -11.18
CA ASP A 231 16.37 -3.20 -9.71
C ASP A 231 17.05 -2.00 -8.98
N GLU A 232 17.73 -1.10 -9.72
CA GLU A 232 18.43 0.07 -9.16
C GLU A 232 17.48 1.07 -8.50
N GLY A 233 16.17 0.99 -8.78
CA GLY A 233 15.17 1.88 -8.21
C GLY A 233 15.09 1.82 -6.68
N ALA A 234 15.09 0.61 -6.09
CA ALA A 234 15.03 0.44 -4.64
C ALA A 234 16.29 0.97 -3.94
N GLU A 235 17.47 0.79 -4.54
CA GLU A 235 18.74 1.29 -3.99
C GLU A 235 18.78 2.82 -4.00
N LEU A 236 18.29 3.45 -5.08
CA LEU A 236 18.17 4.91 -5.19
C LEU A 236 17.18 5.49 -4.17
N GLU A 237 16.06 4.80 -3.91
CA GLU A 237 15.11 5.21 -2.87
C GLU A 237 15.75 5.19 -1.49
N VAL A 238 16.52 4.15 -1.17
CA VAL A 238 17.27 4.09 0.09
C VAL A 238 18.32 5.20 0.16
N GLU A 239 19.05 5.47 -0.92
CA GLU A 239 20.05 6.54 -0.96
C GLU A 239 19.44 7.93 -0.73
N LEU A 240 18.32 8.23 -1.39
CA LEU A 240 17.72 9.56 -1.41
C LEU A 240 16.69 9.79 -0.29
N LEU A 241 15.99 8.74 0.13
CA LEU A 241 14.83 8.83 1.03
C LEU A 241 15.03 8.01 2.32
N GLY A 242 16.08 7.18 2.41
CA GLY A 242 16.40 6.38 3.58
C GLY A 242 15.58 5.09 3.75
N ILE A 243 14.65 4.82 2.83
CA ILE A 243 13.81 3.61 2.80
C ILE A 243 13.37 3.32 1.36
N ASP A 244 13.30 2.05 0.97
CA ASP A 244 12.72 1.64 -0.32
C ASP A 244 11.19 1.47 -0.25
N HIS A 245 10.55 1.38 -1.41
CA HIS A 245 9.11 1.19 -1.54
C HIS A 245 8.64 -0.17 -0.97
N ALA A 246 9.46 -1.21 -0.98
CA ALA A 246 9.12 -2.52 -0.43
C ALA A 246 8.93 -2.46 1.08
N GLN A 247 9.88 -1.87 1.77
CA GLN A 247 9.84 -1.63 3.21
C GLN A 247 8.72 -0.65 3.55
N LEU A 248 8.55 0.45 2.81
CA LEU A 248 7.48 1.41 3.04
C LEU A 248 6.08 0.77 2.86
N GLY A 249 5.90 -0.03 1.81
CA GLY A 249 4.66 -0.79 1.56
C GLY A 249 4.38 -1.80 2.68
N ALA A 250 5.39 -2.51 3.16
CA ALA A 250 5.24 -3.42 4.29
C ALA A 250 4.80 -2.69 5.58
N ARG A 251 5.37 -1.52 5.87
CA ARG A 251 4.95 -0.69 7.01
C ARG A 251 3.51 -0.19 6.87
N LEU A 252 3.09 0.15 5.65
CA LEU A 252 1.70 0.49 5.38
C LEU A 252 0.77 -0.70 5.68
N PHE A 253 1.17 -1.91 5.31
CA PHE A 253 0.40 -3.13 5.57
C PHE A 253 0.36 -3.52 7.04
N GLU A 254 1.44 -3.28 7.79
CA GLU A 254 1.44 -3.38 9.26
C GLU A 254 0.39 -2.44 9.87
N ASN A 255 0.34 -1.18 9.41
CA ASN A 255 -0.63 -0.19 9.88
C ASN A 255 -2.09 -0.54 9.50
N TRP A 256 -2.28 -1.27 8.40
CA TRP A 256 -3.58 -1.80 8.00
C TRP A 256 -3.89 -3.17 8.60
N GLU A 257 -3.02 -3.71 9.45
CA GLU A 257 -3.20 -5.04 10.08
C GLU A 257 -3.45 -6.15 9.05
N LEU A 258 -2.82 -6.04 7.87
CA LEU A 258 -2.89 -7.07 6.84
C LEU A 258 -2.18 -8.36 7.28
N PRO A 259 -2.53 -9.51 6.69
CA PRO A 259 -1.90 -10.78 7.00
C PRO A 259 -0.37 -10.72 6.96
N GLY A 260 0.28 -11.33 7.96
CA GLY A 260 1.73 -11.26 8.12
C GLY A 260 2.52 -11.84 6.94
N ILE A 261 1.93 -12.77 6.18
CA ILE A 261 2.51 -13.27 4.94
C ILE A 261 2.60 -12.18 3.86
N LEU A 262 1.59 -11.32 3.70
CA LEU A 262 1.63 -10.20 2.75
C LEU A 262 2.72 -9.19 3.15
N ILE A 263 2.82 -8.86 4.44
CA ILE A 263 3.85 -7.96 4.97
C ILE A 263 5.25 -8.51 4.65
N LYS A 264 5.49 -9.81 4.87
CA LYS A 264 6.77 -10.47 4.59
C LYS A 264 7.11 -10.50 3.11
N LEU A 265 6.13 -10.83 2.25
CA LEU A 265 6.33 -10.88 0.80
C LEU A 265 6.66 -9.50 0.24
N THR A 266 5.91 -8.48 0.66
CA THR A 266 6.14 -7.10 0.25
C THR A 266 7.48 -6.57 0.77
N ALA A 267 7.87 -6.80 2.03
CA ALA A 267 9.19 -6.37 2.51
C ALA A 267 10.34 -7.08 1.78
N GLY A 268 10.15 -8.34 1.40
CA GLY A 268 11.21 -9.21 0.88
C GLY A 268 11.49 -9.08 -0.61
N HIS A 269 10.64 -8.45 -1.41
CA HIS A 269 10.72 -8.59 -2.88
C HIS A 269 11.94 -7.92 -3.53
N HIS A 270 12.64 -6.98 -2.86
CA HIS A 270 13.96 -6.51 -3.32
C HIS A 270 15.14 -7.12 -2.55
N THR A 271 14.89 -7.99 -1.56
CA THR A 271 15.94 -8.54 -0.70
C THR A 271 16.85 -9.50 -1.47
N LYS A 272 18.16 -9.21 -1.47
CA LYS A 272 19.19 -10.03 -2.13
C LYS A 272 19.64 -11.24 -1.28
N SER A 273 19.45 -11.21 0.04
CA SER A 273 19.91 -12.27 0.95
C SER A 273 18.83 -13.31 1.23
N SER A 274 19.10 -14.57 0.85
CA SER A 274 18.35 -15.78 1.24
C SER A 274 16.81 -15.62 1.28
N PRO A 275 16.18 -15.24 0.15
CA PRO A 275 14.73 -15.11 0.10
C PRO A 275 14.04 -16.45 0.38
N SER A 276 12.85 -16.41 0.98
CA SER A 276 11.99 -17.60 1.02
C SER A 276 11.60 -17.99 -0.41
N GLU A 277 11.09 -19.22 -0.55
CA GLU A 277 10.56 -19.68 -1.85
C GLU A 277 9.47 -18.76 -2.38
N GLN A 278 8.54 -18.31 -1.53
CA GLN A 278 7.47 -17.41 -1.93
C GLN A 278 8.00 -16.03 -2.36
N VAL A 279 9.00 -15.47 -1.66
CA VAL A 279 9.64 -14.21 -2.09
C VAL A 279 10.35 -14.39 -3.44
N THR A 280 10.98 -15.55 -3.66
CA THR A 280 11.64 -15.87 -4.93
C THR A 280 10.64 -15.94 -6.09
N LEU A 281 9.45 -16.50 -5.85
CA LEU A 281 8.35 -16.52 -6.83
C LEU A 281 7.87 -15.11 -7.18
N LEU A 282 7.64 -14.27 -6.17
CA LEU A 282 7.22 -12.89 -6.37
C LEU A 282 8.25 -12.11 -7.21
N ARG A 283 9.54 -12.26 -6.90
CA ARG A 283 10.64 -11.64 -7.66
C ARG A 283 10.71 -12.10 -9.11
N ARG A 284 10.52 -13.39 -9.35
CA ARG A 284 10.48 -13.95 -10.69
C ARG A 284 9.29 -13.39 -11.47
N ALA A 285 8.13 -13.29 -10.84
CA ALA A 285 6.92 -12.74 -11.43
C ALA A 285 7.07 -11.25 -11.78
N ASP A 286 7.64 -10.46 -10.88
CA ASP A 286 7.91 -9.03 -11.07
C ASP A 286 8.88 -8.78 -12.24
N LYS A 287 9.99 -9.52 -12.29
CA LYS A 287 10.93 -9.47 -13.42
C LYS A 287 10.25 -9.85 -14.74
N LEU A 288 9.41 -10.89 -14.72
CA LEU A 288 8.67 -11.31 -15.91
C LEU A 288 7.69 -10.24 -16.39
N ALA A 289 7.02 -9.53 -15.48
CA ALA A 289 6.09 -8.46 -15.81
C ALA A 289 6.79 -7.29 -16.52
N HIS A 290 7.95 -6.85 -16.01
CA HIS A 290 8.78 -5.85 -16.67
C HIS A 290 9.18 -6.30 -18.08
N GLU A 291 9.66 -7.54 -18.23
CA GLU A 291 10.06 -8.07 -19.55
C GLU A 291 8.90 -8.19 -20.55
N TYR A 292 7.70 -8.54 -20.07
CA TYR A 292 6.53 -8.74 -20.91
C TYR A 292 5.87 -7.43 -21.33
N LEU A 293 5.68 -6.49 -20.40
CA LEU A 293 4.91 -5.26 -20.61
C LEU A 293 5.75 -4.09 -21.13
N ASP A 294 7.02 -3.95 -20.72
CA ASP A 294 7.80 -2.75 -21.02
C ASP A 294 8.40 -2.73 -22.43
N HIS A 295 8.27 -3.82 -23.20
CA HIS A 295 8.73 -3.95 -24.60
C HIS A 295 10.05 -3.18 -24.88
N LYS A 296 11.12 -3.43 -24.12
CA LYS A 296 12.47 -3.11 -24.59
C LYS A 296 12.93 -4.29 -25.46
N PRO A 297 13.01 -4.15 -26.80
CA PRO A 297 13.67 -5.15 -27.63
C PRO A 297 15.18 -5.00 -27.41
N THR A 298 15.68 -5.51 -26.28
CA THR A 298 17.11 -5.79 -26.19
C THR A 298 17.35 -7.02 -27.04
N ASN A 299 18.16 -6.87 -28.09
CA ASN A 299 18.55 -7.94 -29.02
C ASN A 299 19.08 -9.19 -28.29
N ALA A 300 18.16 -10.09 -27.98
CA ALA A 300 18.23 -11.52 -27.69
C ALA A 300 16.78 -11.86 -27.30
N GLU A 301 16.20 -12.90 -27.88
CA GLU A 301 14.83 -13.39 -27.60
C GLU A 301 14.42 -13.09 -26.14
N SER A 302 13.39 -12.24 -25.93
CA SER A 302 13.05 -11.81 -24.56
C SER A 302 12.80 -13.04 -23.69
N GLN A 303 13.40 -13.10 -22.51
CA GLN A 303 13.29 -14.26 -21.62
C GLN A 303 11.81 -14.54 -21.28
N ALA A 304 10.96 -13.52 -21.23
CA ALA A 304 9.51 -13.67 -21.12
C ALA A 304 8.88 -14.54 -22.22
N HIS A 305 9.34 -14.48 -23.47
CA HIS A 305 8.84 -15.38 -24.53
C HIS A 305 9.35 -16.83 -24.38
N THR A 306 10.39 -17.05 -23.59
CA THR A 306 10.94 -18.38 -23.29
C THR A 306 10.40 -18.98 -21.99
N GLU A 307 9.71 -18.19 -21.15
CA GLU A 307 9.10 -18.65 -19.91
C GLU A 307 7.98 -19.67 -20.21
N PRO A 308 8.10 -20.95 -19.80
CA PRO A 308 7.10 -21.98 -20.11
C PRO A 308 5.69 -21.63 -19.62
N ALA A 309 5.59 -20.85 -18.54
CA ALA A 309 4.32 -20.40 -18.00
C ALA A 309 3.72 -19.16 -18.68
N ILE A 310 4.36 -18.57 -19.71
CA ILE A 310 3.91 -17.26 -20.22
C ILE A 310 2.50 -17.28 -20.80
N GLN A 311 2.12 -18.36 -21.49
CA GLN A 311 0.79 -18.50 -22.10
C GLN A 311 -0.33 -18.56 -21.05
N PRO A 312 -0.28 -19.43 -20.02
CA PRO A 312 -1.29 -19.41 -18.97
C PRO A 312 -1.33 -18.10 -18.19
N ILE A 313 -0.18 -17.44 -17.97
CA ILE A 313 -0.11 -16.12 -17.31
C ILE A 313 -0.83 -15.06 -18.15
N ALA A 314 -0.52 -14.95 -19.43
CA ALA A 314 -1.13 -13.97 -20.33
C ALA A 314 -2.65 -14.20 -20.47
N ALA A 315 -3.09 -15.45 -20.54
CA ALA A 315 -4.52 -15.79 -20.57
C ALA A 315 -5.23 -15.35 -19.29
N LEU A 316 -4.66 -15.63 -18.12
CA LEU A 316 -5.22 -15.19 -16.84
C LEU A 316 -5.23 -13.66 -16.71
N PHE A 317 -4.15 -13.00 -17.12
CA PHE A 317 -4.04 -11.55 -17.14
C PHE A 317 -5.14 -10.91 -18.00
N GLN A 318 -5.34 -11.41 -19.22
CA GLN A 318 -6.41 -10.92 -20.11
C GLN A 318 -7.79 -11.08 -19.47
N GLN A 319 -8.05 -12.20 -18.81
CA GLN A 319 -9.33 -12.49 -18.18
C GLN A 319 -9.62 -11.60 -16.96
N LEU A 320 -8.59 -11.30 -16.16
CA LEU A 320 -8.74 -10.49 -14.95
C LEU A 320 -8.62 -8.98 -15.20
N THR A 321 -8.16 -8.57 -16.37
CA THR A 321 -7.97 -7.15 -16.71
C THR A 321 -9.26 -6.35 -16.55
N GLU A 322 -10.39 -6.78 -17.13
CA GLU A 322 -11.66 -6.06 -17.01
C GLU A 322 -12.25 -6.08 -15.59
N LEU A 323 -11.80 -7.02 -14.75
CA LEU A 323 -12.29 -7.18 -13.39
C LEU A 323 -11.53 -6.30 -12.40
N VAL A 324 -10.22 -6.16 -12.58
CA VAL A 324 -9.32 -5.50 -11.64
C VAL A 324 -8.91 -4.09 -12.12
N LEU A 325 -8.82 -3.86 -13.43
CA LEU A 325 -8.39 -2.59 -14.03
C LEU A 325 -9.55 -1.65 -14.33
#